data_AF-A0A316AVC5-F1
#
_entry.id   AF-A0A316AVC5-F1
#
_cell.length_a   1.000
_cell.length_b   1.000
_cell.length_c   1.000
_cell.angle_alpha   90.00
_cell.angle_beta   90.00
_cell.angle_gamma   90.00
#
_symmetry.space_group_name_H-M   'P 1'
#
loop_
_entity.id
_entity.type
_entity.pdbx_description
1 polymer ?
#
loop_
_entity_poly.entity_id
_entity_poly.type
_entity_poly.pdbx_seq_one_letter_code
_entity_poly.pdbx_strand_id
1 'polypeptide(L)'
;MIFKRLAVIPLLVMGMSFAQNAQSAQSNLSTNQEIQLSEDDLFLVQMLLMNDMFRENFVQSCTAEAVAWLGADGAAKTCSCAYDGLAKNQQLLLKFLNESENEEMMNKLGFELLETCLPPQFPKEMENAISKECLGGGVGSGACSCVVQNIKQKYTVKKFMKEVFENPDQLEKDIMDIATRCATKK
;
A
#
# COMPACT_ATOMS: atom_id res chain seq x y z
N MET A 1 -11.36 9.24 -7.66
CA MET A 1 -11.96 7.91 -7.31
C MET A 1 -11.07 6.71 -7.68
N ILE A 2 -10.25 6.81 -8.74
CA ILE A 2 -9.37 5.74 -9.25
C ILE A 2 -8.25 5.38 -8.24
N PHE A 3 -7.62 6.38 -7.62
CA PHE A 3 -6.49 6.17 -6.68
C PHE A 3 -6.92 5.95 -5.22
N LYS A 4 -8.15 6.32 -4.84
CA LYS A 4 -8.71 5.97 -3.52
C LYS A 4 -8.83 4.45 -3.35
N ARG A 5 -9.00 3.68 -4.43
CA ARG A 5 -8.96 2.22 -4.36
C ARG A 5 -7.54 1.69 -4.14
N LEU A 6 -6.50 2.37 -4.63
CA LEU A 6 -5.10 1.98 -4.43
C LEU A 6 -4.61 2.16 -2.99
N ALA A 7 -5.04 3.23 -2.31
CA ALA A 7 -4.70 3.48 -0.90
C ALA A 7 -5.50 2.60 0.07
N VAL A 8 -6.77 2.31 -0.24
CA VAL A 8 -7.69 1.56 0.65
C VAL A 8 -7.42 0.06 0.69
N ILE A 9 -6.79 -0.50 -0.34
CA ILE A 9 -6.57 -1.95 -0.46
C ILE A 9 -5.55 -2.48 0.60
N PRO A 10 -4.34 -1.91 0.78
CA PRO A 10 -3.44 -2.36 1.84
C PRO A 10 -3.94 -2.01 3.27
N LEU A 11 -4.78 -0.98 3.41
CA LEU A 11 -5.41 -0.58 4.68
C LEU A 11 -6.39 -1.64 5.22
N LEU A 12 -7.14 -2.30 4.33
CA LEU A 12 -8.14 -3.29 4.74
C LEU A 12 -7.50 -4.59 5.26
N VAL A 13 -6.37 -5.02 4.71
CA VAL A 13 -5.70 -6.26 5.15
C VAL A 13 -4.91 -6.07 6.44
N MET A 14 -4.27 -4.90 6.62
CA MET A 14 -3.55 -4.57 7.86
C MET A 14 -4.48 -4.21 9.02
N GLY A 15 -5.62 -3.58 8.79
CA GLY A 15 -6.57 -3.27 9.87
C GLY A 15 -7.35 -4.49 10.37
N MET A 16 -7.82 -5.35 9.46
CA MET A 16 -8.76 -6.42 9.82
C MET A 16 -8.10 -7.69 10.36
N SER A 17 -6.87 -8.00 9.95
CA SER A 17 -6.18 -9.23 10.39
C SER A 17 -5.61 -9.13 11.81
N PHE A 18 -5.20 -7.93 12.24
CA PHE A 18 -4.69 -7.70 13.59
C PHE A 18 -5.81 -7.50 14.61
N ALA A 19 -6.87 -6.77 14.23
CA ALA A 19 -8.03 -6.56 15.10
C ALA A 19 -8.78 -7.87 15.41
N GLN A 20 -8.98 -8.75 14.42
CA GLN A 20 -9.76 -9.98 14.62
C GLN A 20 -9.03 -11.03 15.48
N ASN A 21 -7.70 -11.12 15.41
CA ASN A 21 -6.94 -12.03 16.27
C ASN A 21 -6.66 -11.46 17.66
N ALA A 22 -6.49 -10.13 17.80
CA ALA A 22 -6.37 -9.49 19.12
C ALA A 22 -7.71 -9.44 19.89
N GLN A 23 -8.85 -9.36 19.19
CA GLN A 23 -10.18 -9.37 19.81
C GLN A 23 -10.59 -10.70 20.44
N SER A 24 -9.88 -11.80 20.15
CA SER A 24 -10.09 -13.05 20.87
C SER A 24 -9.55 -13.03 22.32
N ALA A 25 -8.84 -11.97 22.73
CA ALA A 25 -8.28 -11.82 24.07
C ALA A 25 -8.95 -10.77 24.97
N GLN A 26 -9.90 -9.95 24.50
CA GLN A 26 -10.55 -8.94 25.35
C GLN A 26 -12.05 -8.83 25.11
N SER A 27 -12.82 -9.62 25.87
CA SER A 27 -14.19 -9.27 26.18
C SER A 27 -14.19 -8.14 27.22
N ASN A 28 -14.89 -7.05 26.88
CA ASN A 28 -15.25 -5.91 27.73
C ASN A 28 -14.10 -4.94 28.09
N LEU A 29 -14.01 -3.80 27.39
CA LEU A 29 -14.05 -2.48 28.05
C LEU A 29 -14.17 -1.36 27.01
N SER A 30 -15.22 -0.55 27.13
CA SER A 30 -15.25 0.81 26.58
C SER A 30 -14.50 1.74 27.53
N THR A 31 -13.44 2.39 27.08
CA THR A 31 -13.04 3.79 27.40
C THR A 31 -11.69 4.09 26.75
N ASN A 32 -11.55 5.31 26.22
CA ASN A 32 -10.30 5.92 25.71
C ASN A 32 -9.05 5.53 26.52
N GLN A 33 -8.33 4.49 26.09
CA GLN A 33 -6.98 4.21 26.53
C GLN A 33 -6.12 4.20 25.28
N GLU A 34 -5.19 5.18 25.18
CA GLU A 34 -3.95 4.98 24.44
C GLU A 34 -3.42 3.61 24.87
N ILE A 35 -3.35 2.66 23.94
CA ILE A 35 -2.81 1.33 24.23
C ILE A 35 -1.31 1.53 24.46
N GLN A 36 -0.90 1.81 25.70
CA GLN A 36 0.48 1.74 26.11
C GLN A 36 0.85 0.27 26.23
N LEU A 37 1.19 -0.35 25.10
CA LEU A 37 1.73 -1.71 25.08
C LEU A 37 3.02 -1.74 25.90
N SER A 38 3.08 -2.65 26.87
CA SER A 38 4.33 -2.92 27.58
C SER A 38 5.34 -3.60 26.64
N GLU A 39 6.63 -3.59 26.98
CA GLU A 39 7.65 -4.31 26.21
C GLU A 39 7.33 -5.81 26.08
N ASP A 40 6.70 -6.40 27.10
CA ASP A 40 6.25 -7.80 27.11
C ASP A 40 5.09 -8.04 26.13
N ASP A 41 4.15 -7.10 26.02
CA ASP A 41 3.04 -7.20 25.05
C ASP A 41 3.55 -7.07 23.62
N LEU A 42 4.50 -6.16 23.38
CA LEU A 42 5.17 -6.02 22.07
C LEU A 42 5.92 -7.29 21.68
N PHE A 43 6.57 -7.95 22.63
CA PHE A 43 7.24 -9.22 22.39
C PHE A 43 6.24 -10.33 22.01
N LEU A 44 5.08 -10.40 22.67
CA LEU A 44 4.02 -11.35 22.34
C LEU A 44 3.45 -11.10 20.93
N VAL A 45 3.19 -9.84 20.58
CA VAL A 45 2.74 -9.46 19.22
C VAL A 45 3.81 -9.82 18.19
N GLN A 46 5.08 -9.59 18.49
CA GLN A 46 6.16 -9.95 17.59
C GLN A 46 6.28 -11.47 17.43
N MET A 47 6.10 -12.26 18.49
CA MET A 47 6.03 -13.72 18.39
C MET A 47 4.88 -14.20 17.51
N LEU A 48 3.71 -13.58 17.60
CA LEU A 48 2.58 -13.86 16.70
C LEU A 48 2.91 -13.50 15.25
N LEU A 49 3.62 -12.39 15.02
CA LEU A 49 4.12 -11.97 13.71
C LEU A 49 5.32 -12.77 13.20
N MET A 50 5.89 -13.66 14.00
CA MET A 50 6.89 -14.61 13.53
C MET A 50 6.28 -15.99 13.25
N ASN A 51 4.98 -16.16 13.49
CA ASN A 51 4.28 -17.39 13.17
C ASN A 51 4.10 -17.52 11.65
N ASP A 52 4.49 -18.67 11.11
CA ASP A 52 4.45 -18.93 9.67
C ASP A 52 3.04 -18.80 9.09
N MET A 53 1.99 -19.18 9.83
CA MET A 53 0.60 -19.07 9.38
C MET A 53 0.18 -17.60 9.22
N PHE A 54 0.58 -16.72 10.15
CA PHE A 54 0.31 -15.29 10.02
C PHE A 54 1.06 -14.69 8.84
N ARG A 55 2.32 -15.07 8.67
CA ARG A 55 3.15 -14.65 7.54
C ARG A 55 2.52 -15.04 6.22
N GLU A 56 2.16 -16.31 6.07
CA GLU A 56 1.56 -16.84 4.84
C GLU A 56 0.25 -16.13 4.52
N ASN A 57 -0.63 -15.96 5.50
CA ASN A 57 -1.91 -15.26 5.30
C ASN A 57 -1.72 -13.80 4.89
N PHE A 58 -0.79 -13.09 5.55
CA PHE A 58 -0.47 -11.71 5.20
C PHE A 58 0.08 -11.62 3.78
N VAL A 59 1.10 -12.43 3.46
CA VAL A 59 1.76 -12.40 2.15
C VAL A 59 0.78 -12.77 1.05
N GLN A 60 -0.07 -13.79 1.26
CA GLN A 60 -1.10 -14.17 0.29
C GLN A 60 -2.11 -13.05 0.05
N SER A 61 -2.64 -12.46 1.11
CA SER A 61 -3.64 -11.38 1.02
C SER A 61 -3.08 -10.16 0.30
N CYS A 62 -1.90 -9.69 0.74
CA CYS A 62 -1.20 -8.58 0.10
C CYS A 62 -0.85 -8.90 -1.37
N THR A 63 -0.44 -10.13 -1.68
CA THR A 63 -0.10 -10.54 -3.05
C THR A 63 -1.32 -10.50 -3.95
N ALA A 64 -2.45 -11.03 -3.50
CA ALA A 64 -3.70 -11.05 -4.25
C ALA A 64 -4.17 -9.63 -4.62
N GLU A 65 -3.89 -8.67 -3.75
CA GLU A 65 -4.22 -7.26 -3.94
C GLU A 65 -3.24 -6.53 -4.85
N ALA A 66 -1.95 -6.79 -4.71
CA ALA A 66 -0.90 -6.12 -5.46
C ALA A 66 -0.65 -6.74 -6.86
N VAL A 67 -1.18 -7.94 -7.15
CA VAL A 67 -0.90 -8.68 -8.39
C VAL A 67 -1.24 -7.89 -9.66
N ALA A 68 -2.31 -7.10 -9.63
CA ALA A 68 -2.74 -6.30 -10.78
C ALA A 68 -1.74 -5.20 -11.14
N TRP A 69 -0.92 -4.77 -10.18
CA TRP A 69 0.00 -3.65 -10.32
C TRP A 69 1.47 -4.11 -10.40
N LEU A 70 1.83 -5.19 -9.71
CA LEU A 70 3.22 -5.66 -9.62
C LEU A 70 3.47 -6.99 -10.33
N GLY A 71 2.41 -7.66 -10.81
CA GLY A 71 2.48 -9.04 -11.27
C GLY A 71 2.63 -10.03 -10.11
N ALA A 72 2.45 -11.32 -10.37
CA ALA A 72 2.45 -12.34 -9.32
C ALA A 72 3.79 -12.38 -8.55
N ASP A 73 4.90 -12.45 -9.28
CA ASP A 73 6.23 -12.52 -8.68
C ASP A 73 6.63 -11.22 -7.99
N GLY A 74 6.30 -10.07 -8.59
CA GLY A 74 6.60 -8.75 -8.02
C GLY A 74 5.81 -8.51 -6.74
N ALA A 75 4.51 -8.80 -6.76
CA ALA A 75 3.62 -8.68 -5.61
C ALA A 75 4.09 -9.59 -4.46
N ALA A 76 4.35 -10.87 -4.72
CA ALA A 76 4.82 -11.81 -3.70
C ALA A 76 6.13 -11.36 -3.05
N LYS A 77 7.10 -10.89 -3.84
CA LYS A 77 8.38 -10.38 -3.32
C LYS A 77 8.21 -9.12 -2.49
N THR A 78 7.44 -8.14 -2.98
CA THR A 78 7.21 -6.89 -2.25
C THR A 78 6.46 -7.15 -0.94
N CYS A 79 5.41 -7.98 -0.95
CA CYS A 79 4.63 -8.31 0.23
C CYS A 79 5.44 -9.13 1.26
N SER A 80 6.25 -10.09 0.81
CA SER A 80 7.15 -10.84 1.68
C SER A 80 8.19 -9.92 2.32
N CYS A 81 8.81 -9.03 1.55
CA CYS A 81 9.79 -8.08 2.05
C CYS A 81 9.16 -7.11 3.09
N ALA A 82 7.97 -6.61 2.80
CA ALA A 82 7.23 -5.73 3.71
C ALA A 82 6.93 -6.44 5.04
N TYR A 83 6.44 -7.68 5.00
CA TYR A 83 6.19 -8.45 6.21
C TYR A 83 7.46 -8.66 7.03
N ASP A 84 8.55 -9.11 6.38
CA ASP A 84 9.81 -9.36 7.05
C ASP A 84 10.38 -8.06 7.65
N GLY A 85 10.13 -6.90 7.02
CA GLY A 85 10.45 -5.58 7.54
C GLY A 85 9.65 -5.20 8.78
N LEU A 86 8.33 -5.46 8.78
CA LEU A 86 7.46 -5.19 9.94
C LEU A 86 7.81 -6.10 11.12
N ALA A 87 7.92 -7.40 10.89
CA ALA A 87 8.17 -8.40 11.93
C ALA A 87 9.52 -8.21 12.64
N LYS A 88 10.51 -7.63 11.94
CA LYS A 88 11.85 -7.37 12.50
C LYS A 88 12.00 -5.97 13.10
N ASN A 89 11.04 -5.07 12.89
CA ASN A 89 11.12 -3.68 13.33
C ASN A 89 10.07 -3.36 14.40
N GLN A 90 10.43 -3.58 15.66
CA GLN A 90 9.56 -3.33 16.82
C GLN A 90 9.06 -1.88 16.89
N GLN A 91 9.89 -0.90 16.54
CA GLN A 91 9.48 0.51 16.57
C GLN A 91 8.41 0.80 15.51
N LEU A 92 8.56 0.24 14.31
CA LEU A 92 7.57 0.38 13.25
C LEU A 92 6.27 -0.33 13.62
N LEU A 93 6.37 -1.55 14.18
CA LEU A 93 5.22 -2.28 14.69
C LEU A 93 4.45 -1.50 15.76
N LEU A 94 5.15 -0.90 16.74
CA LEU A 94 4.53 -0.07 17.76
C LEU A 94 3.81 1.14 17.14
N LYS A 95 4.42 1.81 16.17
CA LYS A 95 3.77 2.92 15.44
C LYS A 95 2.50 2.46 14.73
N PHE A 96 2.52 1.31 14.06
CA PHE A 96 1.34 0.75 13.39
C PHE A 96 0.20 0.45 14.37
N LEU A 97 0.51 -0.08 15.56
CA LEU A 97 -0.51 -0.37 16.57
C LEU A 97 -1.11 0.92 17.15
N ASN A 98 -0.27 1.92 17.45
CA ASN A 98 -0.68 3.18 18.06
C ASN A 98 -1.45 4.09 17.11
N GLU A 99 -1.11 4.07 15.82
CA GLU A 99 -1.71 4.95 14.80
C GLU A 99 -2.86 4.26 14.03
N SER A 100 -3.28 3.06 14.44
CA SER A 100 -4.24 2.23 13.70
C SER A 100 -5.60 2.90 13.41
N GLU A 101 -6.01 3.88 14.23
CA GLU A 101 -7.24 4.65 14.05
C GLU A 101 -7.05 5.92 13.19
N ASN A 102 -5.80 6.29 12.87
CA ASN A 102 -5.46 7.47 12.09
C ASN A 102 -5.13 7.08 10.64
N GLU A 103 -6.12 7.20 9.74
CA GLU A 103 -6.01 6.79 8.33
C GLU A 103 -4.83 7.47 7.60
N GLU A 104 -4.58 8.75 7.85
CA GLU A 104 -3.47 9.50 7.22
C GLU A 104 -2.12 8.95 7.67
N MET A 105 -1.95 8.73 8.97
CA MET A 105 -0.72 8.14 9.51
C MET A 105 -0.52 6.71 9.05
N MET A 106 -1.59 5.92 8.97
CA MET A 106 -1.55 4.54 8.47
C MET A 106 -1.14 4.47 7.00
N ASN A 107 -1.59 5.41 6.16
CA ASN A 107 -1.14 5.49 4.78
C ASN A 107 0.37 5.75 4.69
N LYS A 108 0.88 6.68 5.50
CA LYS A 108 2.31 6.99 5.55
C LYS A 108 3.14 5.82 6.06
N LEU A 109 2.70 5.17 7.15
CA LEU A 109 3.36 3.99 7.70
C LEU A 109 3.33 2.81 6.70
N GLY A 110 2.23 2.64 5.97
CA GLY A 110 2.12 1.68 4.88
C GLY A 110 3.16 1.90 3.78
N PHE A 111 3.37 3.15 3.38
CA PHE A 111 4.46 3.48 2.44
C PHE A 111 5.85 3.25 3.04
N GLU A 112 6.11 3.67 4.28
CA GLU A 112 7.39 3.44 4.96
C GLU A 112 7.76 1.94 4.97
N LEU A 113 6.77 1.07 5.14
CA LEU A 113 6.96 -0.38 5.11
C LEU A 113 7.33 -0.90 3.71
N LEU A 114 6.69 -0.35 2.67
CA LEU A 114 6.85 -0.82 1.30
C LEU A 114 8.04 -0.17 0.58
N GLU A 115 8.51 0.99 1.03
CA GLU A 115 9.41 1.87 0.29
C GLU A 115 10.66 1.16 -0.26
N THR A 116 11.25 0.28 0.54
CA THR A 116 12.46 -0.48 0.20
C THR A 116 12.19 -1.80 -0.53
N CYS A 117 10.93 -2.22 -0.55
CA CYS A 117 10.45 -3.48 -1.13
C CYS A 117 9.84 -3.30 -2.53
N LEU A 118 9.65 -2.06 -2.96
CA LEU A 118 9.12 -1.75 -4.28
C LEU A 118 10.14 -2.04 -5.39
N PRO A 119 9.68 -2.45 -6.58
CA PRO A 119 10.59 -2.66 -7.70
C PRO A 119 11.26 -1.34 -8.12
N PRO A 120 12.51 -1.39 -8.60
CA PRO A 120 13.28 -0.19 -8.95
C PRO A 120 12.74 0.54 -10.20
N GLN A 121 11.98 -0.16 -11.03
CA GLN A 121 11.41 0.34 -12.28
C GLN A 121 9.96 -0.10 -12.40
N PHE A 122 9.17 0.63 -13.19
CA PHE A 122 7.77 0.30 -13.44
C PHE A 122 7.68 -1.09 -14.07
N PRO A 123 7.07 -2.08 -13.40
CA PRO A 123 6.81 -3.37 -14.03
C PRO A 123 5.75 -3.19 -15.12
N LYS A 124 5.75 -4.10 -16.10
CA LYS A 124 4.83 -4.03 -17.24
C LYS A 124 3.37 -4.08 -16.78
N GLU A 125 3.10 -4.79 -15.70
CA GLU A 125 1.80 -4.89 -15.04
C GLU A 125 1.32 -3.53 -14.55
N MET A 126 2.20 -2.73 -13.94
CA MET A 126 1.89 -1.36 -13.52
C MET A 126 1.59 -0.46 -14.72
N GLU A 127 2.36 -0.57 -15.80
CA GLU A 127 2.11 0.17 -17.03
C GLU A 127 0.75 -0.20 -17.64
N ASN A 128 0.41 -1.48 -17.67
CA ASN A 128 -0.87 -1.97 -18.14
C ASN A 128 -2.02 -1.49 -17.26
N ALA A 129 -1.84 -1.49 -15.93
CA ALA A 129 -2.83 -0.98 -14.99
C ALA A 129 -3.09 0.51 -15.23
N ILE A 130 -2.03 1.33 -15.32
CA ILE A 130 -2.14 2.76 -15.65
C ILE A 130 -2.85 2.98 -16.99
N SER A 131 -2.50 2.20 -18.02
CA SER A 131 -3.13 2.27 -19.33
C SER A 131 -4.62 1.92 -19.28
N LYS A 132 -4.98 0.87 -18.52
CA LYS A 132 -6.37 0.45 -18.33
C LYS A 132 -7.20 1.51 -17.60
N GLU A 133 -6.65 2.11 -16.55
CA GLU A 133 -7.31 3.21 -15.83
C GLU A 133 -7.48 4.44 -16.74
N CYS A 134 -6.47 4.78 -17.53
CA CYS A 134 -6.54 5.85 -18.51
C CYS A 134 -7.66 5.63 -19.54
N LEU A 135 -7.77 4.42 -20.10
CA LEU A 135 -8.84 4.04 -21.02
C LEU A 135 -10.22 4.09 -20.35
N GLY A 136 -10.32 3.61 -19.11
CA GLY A 136 -11.54 3.67 -18.30
C GLY A 136 -12.01 5.10 -18.00
N GLY A 137 -11.06 6.04 -17.93
CA GLY A 137 -11.32 7.48 -17.82
C GLY A 137 -11.77 8.16 -19.11
N GLY A 138 -11.96 7.42 -20.21
CA GLY A 138 -12.43 7.96 -21.49
C GLY A 138 -11.33 8.60 -22.36
N VAL A 139 -10.06 8.41 -22.00
CA VAL A 139 -8.93 8.88 -22.81
C VAL A 139 -8.67 7.90 -23.95
N GLY A 140 -8.49 8.39 -25.18
CA GLY A 140 -8.23 7.54 -26.35
C GLY A 140 -6.92 6.75 -26.24
N SER A 141 -6.84 5.57 -26.87
CA SER A 141 -5.70 4.65 -26.75
C SER A 141 -4.34 5.26 -27.08
N GLY A 142 -4.26 6.11 -28.11
CA GLY A 142 -3.04 6.84 -28.46
C GLY A 142 -2.59 7.82 -27.36
N ALA A 143 -3.55 8.50 -26.72
CA ALA A 143 -3.26 9.40 -25.60
C ALA A 143 -2.85 8.61 -24.34
N CYS A 144 -3.39 7.41 -24.10
CA CYS A 144 -2.99 6.59 -22.95
C CYS A 144 -1.55 6.08 -23.02
N SER A 145 -1.04 5.76 -24.21
CA SER A 145 0.40 5.46 -24.37
C SER A 145 1.26 6.68 -24.00
N CYS A 146 0.84 7.89 -24.41
CA CYS A 146 1.52 9.13 -24.01
C CYS A 146 1.48 9.33 -22.49
N VAL A 147 0.35 9.07 -21.83
CA VAL A 147 0.20 9.20 -20.37
C VAL A 147 1.19 8.30 -19.63
N VAL A 148 1.24 7.01 -19.98
CA VAL A 148 2.16 6.04 -19.36
C VAL A 148 3.61 6.51 -19.49
N GLN A 149 4.01 6.98 -20.67
CA GLN A 149 5.38 7.49 -20.90
C GLN A 149 5.70 8.72 -20.06
N ASN A 150 4.77 9.67 -19.96
CA ASN A 150 4.98 10.89 -19.16
C ASN A 150 5.04 10.57 -17.65
N ILE A 151 4.23 9.62 -17.16
CA ILE A 151 4.31 9.16 -15.76
C ILE A 151 5.68 8.54 -15.49
N LYS A 152 6.15 7.64 -16.36
CA LYS A 152 7.48 7.00 -16.21
C LYS A 152 8.64 7.99 -16.28
N GLN A 153 8.49 9.10 -17.00
CA GLN A 153 9.49 10.17 -17.05
C GLN A 153 9.47 11.06 -15.79
N LYS A 154 8.29 11.32 -15.23
CA LYS A 154 8.11 12.20 -14.07
C LYS A 154 8.37 11.51 -12.73
N TYR A 155 8.11 10.20 -12.66
CA TYR A 155 8.18 9.44 -11.42
C TYR A 155 9.10 8.22 -11.53
N THR A 156 9.74 7.88 -10.42
CA THR A 156 10.17 6.51 -10.14
C THR A 156 9.01 5.74 -9.51
N VAL A 157 9.06 4.40 -9.46
CA VAL A 157 8.02 3.61 -8.77
C VAL A 157 7.87 4.07 -7.32
N LYS A 158 9.00 4.21 -6.61
CA LYS A 158 9.04 4.71 -5.23
C LYS A 158 8.33 6.06 -5.09
N LYS A 159 8.65 7.04 -5.94
CA LYS A 159 8.01 8.36 -5.88
C LYS A 159 6.53 8.28 -6.24
N PHE A 160 6.17 7.52 -7.27
CA PHE A 160 4.78 7.34 -7.68
C PHE A 160 3.93 6.75 -6.54
N MET A 161 4.40 5.65 -5.94
CA MET A 161 3.74 5.01 -4.81
C MET A 161 3.68 5.94 -3.60
N LYS A 162 4.73 6.71 -3.32
CA LYS A 162 4.71 7.72 -2.26
C LYS A 162 3.56 8.71 -2.44
N GLU A 163 3.39 9.27 -3.64
CA GLU A 163 2.29 10.20 -3.92
C GLU A 163 0.92 9.52 -3.83
N VAL A 164 0.82 8.23 -4.19
CA VAL A 164 -0.43 7.45 -4.02
C VAL A 164 -0.85 7.39 -2.53
N PHE A 165 0.10 7.16 -1.62
CA PHE A 165 -0.18 7.04 -0.19
C PHE A 165 -0.28 8.39 0.52
N GLU A 166 0.64 9.31 0.25
CA GLU A 166 0.77 10.55 1.04
C GLU A 166 0.04 11.74 0.41
N ASN A 167 -0.07 11.84 -0.93
CA ASN A 167 -0.66 13.00 -1.60
C ASN A 167 -1.56 12.61 -2.80
N PRO A 168 -2.61 11.79 -2.60
CA PRO A 168 -3.42 11.26 -3.69
C PRO A 168 -4.08 12.37 -4.53
N ASP A 169 -4.45 13.51 -3.92
CA ASP A 169 -5.04 14.65 -4.63
C ASP A 169 -4.04 15.35 -5.56
N GLN A 170 -2.78 15.44 -5.15
CA GLN A 170 -1.73 16.02 -5.99
C GLN A 170 -1.39 15.09 -7.16
N LEU A 171 -1.34 13.78 -6.90
CA LEU A 171 -1.16 12.79 -7.95
C LEU A 171 -2.31 12.83 -8.96
N GLU A 172 -3.55 12.96 -8.50
CA GLU A 172 -4.73 13.07 -9.37
C GLU A 172 -4.62 14.29 -10.31
N LYS A 173 -4.29 15.47 -9.76
CA LYS A 173 -4.05 16.69 -10.56
C LYS A 173 -2.93 16.49 -11.58
N ASP A 174 -1.80 15.93 -11.14
CA ASP A 174 -0.65 15.70 -11.99
C ASP A 174 -0.97 14.77 -13.17
N ILE A 175 -1.74 13.71 -12.91
CA ILE A 175 -2.17 12.76 -13.94
C ILE A 175 -3.19 13.41 -14.88
N MET A 176 -4.13 14.20 -14.37
CA MET A 176 -5.09 14.95 -15.20
C MET A 176 -4.38 15.93 -16.15
N ASP A 177 -3.36 16.64 -15.66
CA ASP A 177 -2.55 17.55 -16.47
C ASP A 177 -1.78 16.80 -17.56
N ILE A 178 -1.19 15.64 -17.22
CA ILE A 178 -0.53 14.76 -18.19
C ILE A 178 -1.53 14.28 -19.25
N ALA A 179 -2.69 13.77 -18.82
CA ALA A 179 -3.73 13.28 -19.71
C ALA A 179 -4.24 14.37 -20.66
N THR A 180 -4.47 15.58 -20.15
CA THR A 180 -4.89 16.74 -20.94
C THR A 180 -3.84 17.11 -22.00
N ARG A 181 -2.55 17.15 -21.63
CA ARG A 181 -1.47 17.39 -22.60
C ARG A 181 -1.37 16.28 -23.65
N CYS A 182 -1.57 15.03 -23.25
CA CYS A 182 -1.54 13.89 -24.17
C CYS A 182 -2.75 13.85 -25.11
N ALA A 183 -3.92 14.31 -24.66
CA ALA A 183 -5.12 14.39 -25.50
C ALA A 183 -5.10 15.58 -26.47
N THR A 184 -4.41 16.67 -26.11
CA THR A 184 -4.29 17.89 -26.93
C THR A 184 -3.09 17.89 -27.87
N LYS A 185 -2.07 17.04 -27.63
CA LYS A 185 -1.03 16.70 -28.62
C LYS A 185 -1.66 15.90 -29.77
N LYS A 186 -2.23 16.61 -30.74
CA LYS A 186 -2.44 16.10 -32.10
C LYS A 186 -1.13 16.09 -32.87
#